data_AF-A0A8T0EXL5-F1
#
_entry.id   AF-A0A8T0EXL5-F1
#
_cell.length_a   1.000
_cell.length_b   1.000
_cell.length_c   1.000
_cell.angle_alpha   90.00
_cell.angle_beta   90.00
_cell.angle_gamma   90.00
#
_symmetry.space_group_name_H-M   'P 1'
#
loop_
_entity.id
_entity.type
_entity.pdbx_description
1 polymer ?
#
loop_
_entity_poly.entity_id
_entity_poly.type
_entity_poly.pdbx_seq_one_letter_code
_entity_poly.pdbx_strand_id
1 'polypeptide(L)'
;MGSTYEEMMKNSEYLPFQLGYLTAEMREKAKRDLNEKEDTRSSFIEELRELILNEKNLKCRTDDEFLLQFLRSRKFNVKKSFACLKKLYNIFGDSYSDVFADHNVSSTREALQSGFGSHLPYRDEEGTAVLLVKTSNWDTNKYDTIGIFNSITAMVMKAIDDPATQVCGVHLLIDVSGMSLQHVRCLTARYLYLVSQGVQIYFHNDNKSLQKLIPKAILPTEYGGDNTEFDPAVWSSRELGMFLPKYLKIINHCSINN
;
A
#
# COMPACT_ATOMS: atom_id res chain seq x y z
N MET A 1 -26.85 6.60 -11.74
CA MET A 1 -27.44 6.28 -10.43
C MET A 1 -26.43 5.37 -9.76
N GLY A 2 -25.95 5.74 -8.57
CA GLY A 2 -25.02 4.89 -7.83
C GLY A 2 -25.71 3.59 -7.44
N SER A 3 -24.93 2.57 -7.14
CA SER A 3 -25.50 1.34 -6.62
C SER A 3 -26.09 1.55 -5.22
N THR A 4 -26.98 0.66 -4.77
CA THR A 4 -27.57 0.72 -3.43
C THR A 4 -26.50 0.72 -2.33
N TYR A 5 -25.37 0.04 -2.58
CA TYR A 5 -24.23 0.02 -1.68
C TYR A 5 -23.47 1.35 -1.66
N GLU A 6 -23.22 1.98 -2.81
CA GLU A 6 -22.56 3.29 -2.87
C GLU A 6 -23.39 4.39 -2.18
N GLU A 7 -24.72 4.35 -2.33
CA GLU A 7 -25.64 5.26 -1.64
C GLU A 7 -25.61 5.05 -0.11
N MET A 8 -25.57 3.79 0.34
CA MET A 8 -25.43 3.45 1.77
C MET A 8 -24.12 4.00 2.34
N MET A 9 -22.99 3.82 1.64
CA MET A 9 -21.69 4.31 2.09
C MET A 9 -21.66 5.83 2.21
N LYS A 10 -22.26 6.51 1.22
CA LYS A 10 -22.37 7.97 1.24
C LYS A 10 -23.25 8.48 2.39
N ASN A 11 -24.37 7.83 2.66
CA ASN A 11 -25.28 8.21 3.75
C ASN A 11 -24.69 7.95 5.14
N SER A 12 -23.81 6.94 5.25
CA SER A 12 -23.09 6.59 6.48
C SER A 12 -21.72 7.29 6.58
N GLU A 13 -21.43 8.27 5.71
CA GLU A 13 -20.22 9.10 5.72
C GLU A 13 -18.88 8.34 5.58
N TYR A 14 -18.91 7.11 5.06
CA TYR A 14 -17.69 6.35 4.77
C TYR A 14 -16.89 7.02 3.64
N LEU A 15 -15.61 7.27 3.90
CA LEU A 15 -14.72 7.92 2.92
C LEU A 15 -14.24 6.92 1.86
N PRO A 16 -14.16 7.32 0.58
CA PRO A 16 -13.62 6.46 -0.46
C PRO A 16 -12.14 6.16 -0.23
N PHE A 17 -11.66 5.02 -0.76
CA PHE A 17 -10.26 4.66 -0.74
C PHE A 17 -9.36 5.76 -1.30
N GLN A 18 -9.72 6.32 -2.46
CA GLN A 18 -8.98 7.43 -3.06
C GLN A 18 -9.67 8.75 -2.72
N LEU A 19 -9.07 9.51 -1.79
CA LEU A 19 -9.59 10.77 -1.29
C LEU A 19 -8.87 11.96 -1.94
N GLY A 20 -7.54 11.87 -2.07
CA GLY A 20 -6.70 12.91 -2.69
C GLY A 20 -6.46 14.15 -1.82
N TYR A 21 -7.04 14.24 -0.63
CA TYR A 21 -6.85 15.34 0.31
C TYR A 21 -6.97 14.86 1.77
N LEU A 22 -6.68 15.74 2.73
CA LEU A 22 -6.91 15.50 4.16
C LEU A 22 -8.16 16.25 4.61
N THR A 23 -9.08 15.56 5.29
CA THR A 23 -10.20 16.19 6.01
C THR A 23 -9.67 17.05 7.17
N ALA A 24 -10.53 17.88 7.77
CA ALA A 24 -10.13 18.68 8.94
C ALA A 24 -9.64 17.79 10.10
N GLU A 25 -10.34 16.69 10.35
CA GLU A 25 -9.97 15.70 11.38
C GLU A 25 -8.63 15.04 11.07
N MET A 26 -8.39 14.67 9.81
CA MET A 26 -7.09 14.11 9.39
C MET A 26 -5.96 15.12 9.52
N ARG A 27 -6.19 16.41 9.27
CA ARG A 27 -5.16 17.45 9.48
C ARG A 27 -4.83 17.60 10.97
N GLU A 28 -5.82 17.59 11.85
CA GLU A 28 -5.58 17.61 13.30
C GLU A 28 -4.87 16.34 13.76
N LYS A 29 -5.23 15.17 13.22
CA LYS A 29 -4.50 13.91 13.45
C LYS A 29 -3.04 14.01 13.00
N ALA A 30 -2.77 14.52 11.80
CA ALA A 30 -1.41 14.69 11.29
C ALA A 30 -0.58 15.62 12.18
N LYS A 31 -1.18 16.72 12.64
CA LYS A 31 -0.55 17.66 13.58
C LYS A 31 -0.22 17.00 14.91
N ARG A 32 -1.18 16.27 15.50
CA ARG A 32 -1.04 15.60 16.81
C ARG A 32 -0.08 14.42 16.77
N ASP A 33 -0.22 13.54 15.78
CA ASP A 33 0.41 12.22 15.78
C ASP A 33 1.75 12.22 15.01
N LEU A 34 1.89 13.12 14.02
CA LEU A 34 3.02 13.20 13.09
C LEU A 34 3.83 14.50 13.18
N ASN A 35 3.43 15.46 14.02
CA ASN A 35 4.05 16.80 14.11
C ASN A 35 3.97 17.63 12.81
N GLU A 36 2.98 17.37 11.95
CA GLU A 36 2.81 18.13 10.71
C GLU A 36 2.18 19.51 11.00
N LYS A 37 2.95 20.59 10.86
CA LYS A 37 2.45 21.96 10.99
C LYS A 37 2.58 22.70 9.67
N GLU A 38 1.52 23.40 9.26
CA GLU A 38 1.46 24.06 7.94
C GLU A 38 2.57 25.10 7.72
N ASP A 39 2.90 25.87 8.75
CA ASP A 39 3.92 26.92 8.72
C ASP A 39 5.35 26.38 8.55
N THR A 40 5.63 25.18 9.06
CA THR A 40 6.95 24.55 8.98
C THR A 40 7.08 23.50 7.87
N ARG A 41 5.97 23.08 7.26
CA ARG A 41 5.93 21.96 6.30
C ARG A 41 6.94 22.14 5.17
N SER A 42 6.93 23.30 4.51
CA SER A 42 7.84 23.59 3.38
C SER A 42 9.30 23.54 3.79
N SER A 43 9.66 24.05 4.98
CA SER A 43 11.04 24.01 5.48
C SER A 43 11.56 22.58 5.64
N PHE A 44 10.73 21.66 6.15
CA PHE A 44 11.12 20.25 6.30
C PHE A 44 11.28 19.53 4.95
N ILE A 45 10.47 19.90 3.95
CA ILE A 45 10.58 19.38 2.58
C ILE A 45 11.91 19.83 1.97
N GLU A 46 12.25 21.12 2.07
CA GLU A 46 13.52 21.64 1.56
C GLU A 46 14.72 20.98 2.24
N GLU A 47 14.70 20.83 3.58
CA GLU A 47 15.80 20.19 4.31
C GLU A 47 16.01 18.73 3.86
N LEU A 48 14.93 17.97 3.66
CA LEU A 48 15.04 16.60 3.15
C LEU A 48 15.56 16.58 1.70
N ARG A 49 15.10 17.52 0.86
CA ARG A 49 15.56 17.65 -0.53
C ARG A 49 17.06 17.96 -0.59
N GLU A 50 17.55 18.87 0.24
CA GLU A 50 18.97 19.20 0.33
C GLU A 50 19.82 17.98 0.73
N LEU A 51 19.36 17.16 1.69
CA LEU A 51 20.07 15.92 2.04
C LEU A 51 20.18 14.95 0.87
N ILE A 52 19.13 14.83 0.04
CA ILE A 52 19.13 13.99 -1.15
C ILE A 52 20.11 14.53 -2.20
N LEU A 53 20.07 15.85 -2.47
CA LEU A 53 20.96 16.47 -3.46
C LEU A 53 22.45 16.40 -3.08
N ASN A 54 22.74 16.35 -1.77
CA ASN A 54 24.10 16.20 -1.25
C ASN A 54 24.60 14.75 -1.20
N GLU A 55 23.75 13.75 -1.47
CA GLU A 55 24.10 12.33 -1.49
C GLU A 55 24.46 11.86 -2.91
N LYS A 56 25.76 11.77 -3.18
CA LYS A 56 26.32 11.55 -4.53
C LYS A 56 25.80 10.28 -5.22
N ASN A 57 25.48 9.24 -4.46
CA ASN A 57 25.12 7.93 -5.00
C ASN A 57 23.60 7.66 -4.96
N LEU A 58 22.78 8.69 -4.74
CA LEU A 58 21.33 8.55 -4.63
C LEU A 58 20.62 9.35 -5.71
N LYS A 59 20.18 8.68 -6.77
CA LYS A 59 19.26 9.24 -7.77
C LYS A 59 17.83 9.01 -7.31
N CYS A 60 17.17 10.07 -6.83
CA CYS A 60 15.87 9.97 -6.21
C CYS A 60 14.91 11.07 -6.69
N ARG A 61 13.61 10.75 -6.68
CA ARG A 61 12.52 11.72 -6.90
C ARG A 61 12.48 12.72 -5.72
N THR A 62 12.22 14.00 -5.98
CA THR A 62 12.34 15.07 -4.95
C THR A 62 11.19 16.08 -4.94
N ASP A 63 10.08 15.83 -5.64
CA ASP A 63 8.87 16.64 -5.49
C ASP A 63 8.22 16.44 -4.11
N ASP A 64 7.48 17.48 -3.70
CA ASP A 64 6.89 17.63 -2.38
C ASP A 64 6.00 16.45 -2.00
N GLU A 65 5.15 15.97 -2.92
CA GLU A 65 4.23 14.85 -2.66
C GLU A 65 4.97 13.57 -2.30
N PHE A 66 6.07 13.28 -3.00
CA PHE A 66 6.90 12.12 -2.70
C PHE A 66 7.66 12.29 -1.38
N LEU A 67 8.27 13.46 -1.15
CA LEU A 67 9.04 13.71 0.08
C LEU A 67 8.15 13.70 1.34
N LEU A 68 6.91 14.21 1.23
CA LEU A 68 5.94 14.20 2.31
C LEU A 68 5.60 12.80 2.81
N GLN A 69 5.62 11.77 1.95
CA GLN A 69 5.40 10.38 2.37
C GLN A 69 6.44 9.94 3.42
N PHE A 70 7.71 10.29 3.22
CA PHE A 70 8.79 9.96 4.14
C PHE A 70 8.78 10.84 5.39
N LEU A 71 8.41 12.11 5.26
CA LEU A 71 8.25 13.01 6.41
C LEU A 71 7.12 12.53 7.32
N ARG A 72 5.93 12.28 6.77
CA ARG A 72 4.76 11.78 7.53
C ARG A 72 5.05 10.45 8.21
N SER A 73 5.62 9.48 7.48
CA SER A 73 5.95 8.16 8.04
C SER A 73 7.02 8.19 9.15
N ARG A 74 7.74 9.30 9.31
CA ARG A 74 8.76 9.49 10.36
C ARG A 74 8.49 10.70 11.24
N LYS A 75 7.22 11.14 11.31
CA LYS A 75 6.75 12.22 12.19
C LYS A 75 7.57 13.51 12.04
N PHE A 76 7.85 13.87 10.79
CA PHE A 76 8.64 15.03 10.38
C PHE A 76 10.09 15.04 10.92
N ASN A 77 10.65 13.87 11.26
CA ASN A 77 12.08 13.75 11.56
C ASN A 77 12.89 13.55 10.27
N VAL A 78 13.48 14.63 9.76
CA VAL A 78 14.22 14.66 8.49
C VAL A 78 15.30 13.58 8.37
N LYS A 79 16.13 13.40 9.40
CA LYS A 79 17.19 12.39 9.38
C LYS A 79 16.63 10.97 9.27
N LYS A 80 15.57 10.66 10.01
CA LYS A 80 14.89 9.35 9.92
C LYS A 80 14.16 9.18 8.59
N SER A 81 13.58 10.25 8.03
CA SER A 81 12.97 10.25 6.70
C SER A 81 13.99 9.94 5.61
N PHE A 82 15.14 10.61 5.64
CA PHE A 82 16.24 10.36 4.71
C PHE A 82 16.78 8.92 4.81
N ALA A 83 16.97 8.41 6.04
CA ALA A 83 17.37 7.02 6.25
C ALA A 83 16.31 6.01 5.73
N CYS A 84 15.02 6.31 5.92
CA CYS A 84 13.93 5.50 5.39
C CYS A 84 13.93 5.46 3.86
N LEU A 85 14.11 6.61 3.22
CA LEU A 85 14.20 6.74 1.77
C LEU A 85 15.38 5.94 1.23
N LYS A 86 16.57 6.09 1.81
CA LYS A 86 17.75 5.29 1.43
C LYS A 86 17.51 3.79 1.57
N LYS A 87 16.83 3.37 2.66
CA LYS A 87 16.47 1.95 2.85
C LYS A 87 15.55 1.45 1.73
N LEU A 88 14.56 2.24 1.30
CA LEU A 88 13.68 1.88 0.19
C LEU A 88 14.45 1.71 -1.12
N TYR A 89 15.31 2.67 -1.48
CA TYR A 89 16.12 2.59 -2.69
C TYR A 89 17.10 1.41 -2.66
N ASN A 90 17.71 1.12 -1.51
CA ASN A 90 18.55 -0.06 -1.33
C ASN A 90 17.76 -1.38 -1.41
N ILE A 91 16.47 -1.40 -1.04
CA ILE A 91 15.61 -2.58 -1.24
C ILE A 91 15.36 -2.80 -2.74
N PHE A 92 14.99 -1.75 -3.48
CA PHE A 92 14.69 -1.84 -4.92
C PHE A 92 15.93 -2.06 -5.79
N GLY A 93 17.07 -1.52 -5.38
CA GLY A 93 18.37 -1.72 -6.01
C GLY A 93 19.01 -2.99 -5.48
N ASP A 94 19.84 -2.87 -4.43
CA ASP A 94 20.85 -3.89 -4.11
C ASP A 94 20.32 -5.12 -3.37
N SER A 95 19.46 -4.93 -2.36
CA SER A 95 19.11 -6.01 -1.43
C SER A 95 18.12 -7.03 -2.01
N TYR A 96 17.21 -6.56 -2.87
CA TYR A 96 16.19 -7.36 -3.53
C TYR A 96 16.11 -7.05 -5.03
N SER A 97 17.26 -6.85 -5.69
CA SER A 97 17.35 -6.67 -7.15
C SER A 97 16.65 -7.79 -7.92
N ASP A 98 16.74 -9.03 -7.41
CA ASP A 98 16.07 -10.21 -7.95
C ASP A 98 14.55 -10.09 -8.01
N VAL A 99 13.97 -9.21 -7.18
CA VAL A 99 12.53 -8.95 -7.15
C VAL A 99 12.17 -7.69 -7.94
N PHE A 100 12.97 -6.63 -7.83
CA PHE A 100 12.57 -5.29 -8.29
C PHE A 100 13.28 -4.81 -9.56
N ALA A 101 14.48 -5.32 -9.89
CA ALA A 101 15.21 -4.93 -11.09
C ALA A 101 14.71 -5.70 -12.33
N ASP A 102 14.51 -7.02 -12.20
CA ASP A 102 14.01 -7.89 -13.27
C ASP A 102 12.51 -8.18 -13.07
N HIS A 103 11.71 -7.12 -13.10
CA HIS A 103 10.29 -7.20 -12.79
C HIS A 103 9.52 -7.88 -13.94
N ASN A 104 8.80 -8.96 -13.62
CA ASN A 104 7.93 -9.64 -14.56
C ASN A 104 6.58 -8.89 -14.68
N VAL A 105 6.50 -7.92 -15.61
CA VAL A 105 5.32 -7.06 -15.80
C VAL A 105 4.06 -7.88 -16.11
N SER A 106 4.18 -8.92 -16.94
CA SER A 106 3.05 -9.79 -17.29
C SER A 106 2.54 -10.54 -16.07
N SER A 107 3.45 -11.17 -15.31
CA SER A 107 3.13 -11.88 -14.07
C SER A 107 2.46 -10.96 -13.05
N THR A 108 2.99 -9.75 -12.89
CA THR A 108 2.42 -8.71 -12.00
C THR A 108 1.01 -8.31 -12.45
N ARG A 109 0.81 -8.07 -13.75
CA ARG A 109 -0.50 -7.70 -14.29
C ARG A 109 -1.51 -8.82 -14.12
N GLU A 110 -1.13 -10.06 -14.40
CA GLU A 110 -2.02 -11.22 -14.29
C GLU A 110 -2.42 -11.49 -12.85
N ALA A 111 -1.50 -11.36 -11.89
CA ALA A 111 -1.80 -11.45 -10.46
C ALA A 111 -2.79 -10.35 -10.02
N LEU A 112 -2.61 -9.11 -10.48
CA LEU A 112 -3.56 -8.04 -10.20
C LEU A 112 -4.95 -8.36 -10.79
N GLN A 113 -5.00 -8.79 -12.05
CA GLN A 113 -6.24 -9.12 -12.75
C GLN A 113 -6.97 -10.35 -12.20
N SER A 114 -6.27 -11.27 -11.50
CA SER A 114 -6.90 -12.41 -10.84
C SER A 114 -7.59 -12.07 -9.52
N GLY A 115 -7.45 -10.83 -9.04
CA GLY A 115 -7.93 -10.43 -7.72
C GLY A 115 -7.08 -10.96 -6.57
N PHE A 116 -5.82 -11.36 -6.84
CA PHE A 116 -4.88 -11.75 -5.78
C PHE A 116 -4.65 -10.62 -4.76
N GLY A 117 -4.55 -9.38 -5.22
CA GLY A 117 -4.38 -8.20 -4.37
C GLY A 117 -5.30 -7.07 -4.83
N SER A 118 -5.97 -6.41 -3.89
CA SER A 118 -6.93 -5.33 -4.17
C SER A 118 -7.07 -4.36 -2.99
N HIS A 119 -7.80 -3.27 -3.21
CA HIS A 119 -8.19 -2.29 -2.20
C HIS A 119 -9.68 -2.38 -1.96
N LEU A 120 -10.12 -2.34 -0.71
CA LEU A 120 -11.54 -2.15 -0.45
C LEU A 120 -11.95 -0.74 -0.93
N PRO A 121 -13.20 -0.55 -1.39
CA PRO A 121 -13.64 0.70 -2.00
C PRO A 121 -13.67 1.90 -1.04
N TYR A 122 -13.78 1.62 0.26
CA TYR A 122 -13.95 2.61 1.32
C TYR A 122 -12.94 2.38 2.44
N ARG A 123 -12.60 3.46 3.12
CA ARG A 123 -11.79 3.50 4.34
C ARG A 123 -12.63 3.08 5.54
N ASP A 124 -11.99 2.70 6.64
CA ASP A 124 -12.71 2.55 7.91
C ASP A 124 -13.09 3.91 8.52
N GLU A 125 -13.75 3.87 9.69
CA GLU A 125 -14.22 5.05 10.41
C GLU A 125 -13.09 5.96 10.91
N GLU A 126 -11.85 5.45 11.01
CA GLU A 126 -10.66 6.21 11.37
C GLU A 126 -9.90 6.75 10.13
N GLY A 127 -10.44 6.52 8.93
CA GLY A 127 -9.86 6.91 7.65
C GLY A 127 -8.75 5.99 7.15
N THR A 128 -8.55 4.83 7.78
CA THR A 128 -7.54 3.84 7.39
C THR A 128 -7.93 3.16 6.09
N ALA A 129 -6.99 3.03 5.15
CA ALA A 129 -7.23 2.26 3.93
C ALA A 129 -7.15 0.75 4.20
N VAL A 130 -8.09 -0.03 3.66
CA VAL A 130 -8.08 -1.49 3.79
C VAL A 130 -7.65 -2.13 2.47
N LEU A 131 -6.59 -2.93 2.53
CA LEU A 131 -6.05 -3.72 1.44
C LEU A 131 -6.40 -5.19 1.67
N LEU A 132 -6.70 -5.91 0.59
CA LEU A 132 -7.04 -7.32 0.61
C LEU A 132 -6.03 -8.11 -0.22
N VAL A 133 -5.47 -9.17 0.35
CA VAL A 133 -4.72 -10.20 -0.37
C VAL A 133 -5.45 -11.53 -0.23
N LYS A 134 -5.83 -12.13 -1.34
CA LYS A 134 -6.51 -13.43 -1.40
C LYS A 134 -5.57 -14.48 -1.98
N THR A 135 -4.94 -15.25 -1.10
CA THR A 135 -3.87 -16.18 -1.50
C THR A 135 -4.37 -17.31 -2.41
N SER A 136 -5.63 -17.73 -2.30
CA SER A 136 -6.24 -18.72 -3.21
C SER A 136 -6.26 -18.28 -4.67
N ASN A 137 -6.16 -16.97 -4.92
CA ASN A 137 -6.14 -16.40 -6.26
C ASN A 137 -4.71 -16.31 -6.80
N TRP A 138 -3.70 -16.91 -6.15
CA TRP A 138 -2.37 -17.06 -6.74
C TRP A 138 -2.27 -18.39 -7.49
N ASP A 139 -2.32 -18.37 -8.82
CA ASP A 139 -1.95 -19.54 -9.60
C ASP A 139 -0.42 -19.64 -9.75
N THR A 140 0.20 -20.45 -8.89
CA THR A 140 1.66 -20.65 -8.86
C THR A 140 2.22 -21.26 -10.14
N ASN A 141 1.38 -21.82 -11.02
CA ASN A 141 1.82 -22.37 -12.31
C ASN A 141 1.76 -21.33 -13.43
N LYS A 142 1.03 -20.22 -13.22
CA LYS A 142 0.81 -19.19 -14.24
C LYS A 142 1.72 -17.98 -14.03
N TYR A 143 1.82 -17.48 -12.80
CA TYR A 143 2.66 -16.33 -12.47
C TYR A 143 3.54 -16.58 -11.24
N ASP A 144 4.75 -16.06 -11.36
CA ASP A 144 5.86 -16.32 -10.45
C ASP A 144 5.78 -15.51 -9.15
N THR A 145 6.59 -15.93 -8.18
CA THR A 145 6.75 -15.25 -6.89
C THR A 145 7.18 -13.79 -7.04
N ILE A 146 7.97 -13.46 -8.07
CA ILE A 146 8.43 -12.09 -8.35
C ILE A 146 7.25 -11.20 -8.71
N GLY A 147 6.36 -11.65 -9.59
CA GLY A 147 5.13 -10.92 -9.93
C GLY A 147 4.21 -10.73 -8.74
N ILE A 148 4.14 -11.69 -7.83
CA ILE A 148 3.40 -11.56 -6.56
C ILE A 148 3.97 -10.44 -5.68
N PHE A 149 5.29 -10.41 -5.44
CA PHE A 149 5.89 -9.35 -4.65
C PHE A 149 5.77 -7.98 -5.30
N ASN A 150 5.89 -7.89 -6.62
CA ASN A 150 5.66 -6.66 -7.36
C ASN A 150 4.20 -6.22 -7.26
N SER A 151 3.23 -7.14 -7.31
CA SER A 151 1.81 -6.83 -7.16
C SER A 151 1.49 -6.28 -5.77
N ILE A 152 2.02 -6.90 -4.71
CA ILE A 152 1.85 -6.41 -3.33
C ILE A 152 2.51 -5.03 -3.17
N THR A 153 3.71 -4.86 -3.72
CA THR A 153 4.44 -3.58 -3.63
C THR A 153 3.69 -2.48 -4.38
N ALA A 154 3.21 -2.75 -5.59
CA ALA A 154 2.37 -1.82 -6.35
C ALA A 154 1.07 -1.47 -5.61
N MET A 155 0.43 -2.46 -4.96
CA MET A 155 -0.76 -2.28 -4.15
C MET A 155 -0.52 -1.33 -2.96
N VAL A 156 0.57 -1.53 -2.21
CA VAL A 156 0.93 -0.65 -1.10
C VAL A 156 1.31 0.73 -1.60
N MET A 157 2.10 0.82 -2.67
CA MET A 157 2.51 2.10 -3.26
C MET A 157 1.35 2.93 -3.79
N LYS A 158 0.34 2.29 -4.39
CA LYS A 158 -0.91 2.95 -4.78
C LYS A 158 -1.66 3.50 -3.57
N ALA A 159 -1.70 2.77 -2.45
CA ALA A 159 -2.37 3.22 -1.23
C ALA A 159 -1.70 4.46 -0.64
N ILE A 160 -0.37 4.47 -0.52
CA ILE A 160 0.38 5.58 0.09
C ILE A 160 0.54 6.80 -0.84
N ASP A 161 0.18 6.67 -2.12
CA ASP A 161 0.05 7.82 -3.05
C ASP A 161 -1.05 8.79 -2.58
N ASP A 162 -1.99 8.32 -1.76
CA ASP A 162 -3.03 9.15 -1.16
C ASP A 162 -2.60 9.75 0.19
N PRO A 163 -2.73 11.07 0.40
CA PRO A 163 -2.33 11.72 1.64
C PRO A 163 -3.09 11.23 2.87
N ALA A 164 -4.36 10.85 2.74
CA ALA A 164 -5.14 10.32 3.86
C ALA A 164 -4.56 8.99 4.36
N THR A 165 -4.10 8.13 3.44
CA THR A 165 -3.41 6.88 3.82
C THR A 165 -2.09 7.14 4.53
N GLN A 166 -1.34 8.18 4.15
CA GLN A 166 -0.08 8.54 4.81
C GLN A 166 -0.29 8.97 6.28
N VAL A 167 -1.49 9.47 6.60
CA VAL A 167 -1.86 9.96 7.95
C VAL A 167 -2.58 8.89 8.77
N CYS A 168 -3.56 8.20 8.17
CA CYS A 168 -4.40 7.23 8.87
C CYS A 168 -3.84 5.80 8.82
N GLY A 169 -2.94 5.50 7.88
CA GLY A 169 -2.31 4.20 7.75
C GLY A 169 -3.11 3.21 6.90
N VAL A 170 -2.75 1.93 7.05
CA VAL A 170 -3.25 0.81 6.26
C VAL A 170 -3.59 -0.37 7.15
N HIS A 171 -4.68 -1.06 6.83
CA HIS A 171 -4.95 -2.43 7.27
C HIS A 171 -4.77 -3.38 6.10
N LEU A 172 -3.94 -4.41 6.28
CA LEU A 172 -3.73 -5.45 5.28
C LEU A 172 -4.44 -6.72 5.74
N LEU A 173 -5.58 -7.01 5.12
CA LEU A 173 -6.32 -8.26 5.31
C LEU A 173 -5.75 -9.32 4.38
N ILE A 174 -5.21 -10.41 4.95
CA ILE A 174 -4.65 -11.52 4.19
C ILE A 174 -5.52 -12.75 4.40
N ASP A 175 -6.26 -13.13 3.37
CA ASP A 175 -7.03 -14.36 3.32
C ASP A 175 -6.13 -15.53 2.90
N VAL A 176 -5.81 -16.37 3.88
CA VAL A 176 -5.01 -17.58 3.72
C VAL A 176 -5.85 -18.82 3.46
N SER A 177 -7.18 -18.68 3.34
CA SER A 177 -8.07 -19.78 3.00
C SER A 177 -7.74 -20.29 1.59
N GLY A 178 -7.57 -21.61 1.45
CA GLY A 178 -7.17 -22.21 0.17
C GLY A 178 -5.67 -22.12 -0.13
N MET A 179 -4.84 -21.58 0.78
CA MET A 179 -3.39 -21.63 0.63
C MET A 179 -2.89 -23.08 0.68
N SER A 180 -2.32 -23.54 -0.44
CA SER A 180 -1.72 -24.88 -0.59
C SER A 180 -0.22 -24.92 -0.29
N LEU A 181 0.36 -26.13 -0.18
CA LEU A 181 1.80 -26.33 -0.05
C LEU A 181 2.62 -25.78 -1.23
N GLN A 182 2.01 -25.60 -2.41
CA GLN A 182 2.70 -24.99 -3.57
C GLN A 182 3.02 -23.52 -3.26
N HIS A 183 2.04 -22.77 -2.75
CA HIS A 183 2.25 -21.37 -2.32
C HIS A 183 3.30 -21.26 -1.22
N VAL A 184 3.22 -22.13 -0.20
CA VAL A 184 4.18 -22.10 0.93
C VAL A 184 5.62 -22.29 0.46
N ARG A 185 5.85 -23.17 -0.52
CA ARG A 185 7.18 -23.41 -1.09
C ARG A 185 7.75 -22.21 -1.83
N CYS A 186 6.90 -21.30 -2.31
CA CYS A 186 7.33 -20.06 -2.96
C CYS A 186 7.75 -18.97 -1.94
N LEU A 187 7.29 -19.05 -0.68
CA LEU A 187 7.53 -18.04 0.35
C LEU A 187 8.75 -18.40 1.22
N THR A 188 9.95 -18.14 0.71
CA THR A 188 11.20 -18.37 1.47
C THR A 188 11.31 -17.48 2.71
N ALA A 189 12.12 -17.88 3.69
CA ALA A 189 12.36 -17.09 4.90
C ALA A 189 12.88 -15.66 4.60
N ARG A 190 13.69 -15.50 3.55
CA ARG A 190 14.16 -14.20 3.05
C ARG A 190 12.99 -13.29 2.69
N TYR A 191 11.99 -13.82 1.99
CA TYR A 191 10.83 -13.05 1.58
C TYR A 191 9.84 -12.76 2.72
N LEU A 192 9.65 -13.71 3.64
CA LEU A 192 8.86 -13.47 4.86
C LEU A 192 9.50 -12.37 5.72
N TYR A 193 10.84 -12.34 5.78
CA TYR A 193 11.57 -11.27 6.46
C TYR A 193 11.36 -9.91 5.79
N LEU A 194 11.37 -9.83 4.46
CA LEU A 194 11.06 -8.59 3.73
C LEU A 194 9.69 -8.02 4.14
N VAL A 195 8.67 -8.87 4.21
CA VAL A 195 7.30 -8.45 4.59
C VAL A 195 7.22 -8.05 6.07
N SER A 196 7.89 -8.77 6.98
CA SER A 196 7.76 -8.53 8.43
C SER A 196 8.40 -7.23 8.92
N GLN A 197 9.30 -6.63 8.16
CA GLN A 197 10.03 -5.40 8.54
C GLN A 197 9.16 -4.14 8.65
N GLY A 198 7.89 -4.19 8.22
CA GLY A 198 7.04 -3.00 8.13
C GLY A 198 5.59 -3.20 8.58
N VAL A 199 5.23 -4.36 9.14
CA VAL A 199 3.82 -4.69 9.46
C VAL A 199 3.67 -5.18 10.90
N GLN A 200 2.58 -4.77 11.55
CA GLN A 200 2.09 -5.43 12.75
C GLN A 200 1.12 -6.53 12.32
N ILE A 201 1.29 -7.74 12.84
CA ILE A 201 0.51 -8.92 12.42
C ILE A 201 -0.48 -9.29 13.51
N TYR A 202 -1.75 -9.37 13.14
CA TYR A 202 -2.84 -9.87 13.98
C TYR A 202 -3.46 -11.09 13.30
N PHE A 203 -3.61 -12.20 14.02
CA PHE A 203 -4.22 -13.42 13.51
C PHE A 203 -5.68 -13.52 13.97
N HIS A 204 -6.57 -13.76 13.01
CA HIS A 204 -8.02 -13.88 13.24
C HIS A 204 -8.47 -15.30 12.88
N ASN A 205 -9.06 -16.01 13.84
CA ASN A 205 -9.59 -17.36 13.62
C ASN A 205 -11.09 -17.36 13.28
N ASP A 206 -11.75 -16.21 13.41
CA ASP A 206 -13.17 -16.03 13.12
C ASP A 206 -13.47 -14.59 12.67
N ASN A 207 -14.59 -14.43 11.94
CA ASN A 207 -15.02 -13.14 11.42
C ASN A 207 -15.38 -12.14 12.53
N LYS A 208 -15.80 -12.60 13.72
CA LYS A 208 -16.15 -11.68 14.82
C LYS A 208 -14.92 -10.92 15.31
N SER A 209 -13.77 -11.59 15.38
CA SER A 209 -12.50 -10.98 15.76
C SER A 209 -12.00 -10.00 14.70
N LEU A 210 -12.19 -10.31 13.42
CA LEU A 210 -11.87 -9.42 12.29
C LEU A 210 -12.74 -8.15 12.31
N GLN A 211 -14.04 -8.31 12.57
CA GLN A 211 -15.02 -7.22 12.61
C GLN A 211 -14.84 -6.25 13.78
N LYS A 212 -13.95 -6.56 14.74
CA LYS A 212 -13.52 -5.61 15.77
C LYS A 212 -12.50 -4.59 15.25
N LEU A 213 -11.82 -4.90 14.14
CA LEU A 213 -10.82 -4.04 13.52
C LEU A 213 -11.34 -3.39 12.24
N ILE A 214 -12.09 -4.14 11.43
CA ILE A 214 -12.62 -3.65 10.15
C ILE A 214 -14.16 -3.63 10.23
N PRO A 215 -14.83 -2.48 10.03
CA PRO A 215 -16.28 -2.40 10.10
C PRO A 215 -16.97 -3.34 9.11
N LYS A 216 -18.07 -3.96 9.56
CA LYS A 216 -18.90 -4.84 8.69
C LYS A 216 -19.35 -4.14 7.43
N ALA A 217 -19.69 -2.86 7.53
CA ALA A 217 -20.24 -2.08 6.44
C ALA A 217 -19.34 -2.14 5.18
N ILE A 218 -18.02 -1.98 5.34
CA ILE A 218 -17.07 -1.94 4.22
C ILE A 218 -16.55 -3.32 3.81
N LEU A 219 -16.68 -4.30 4.70
CA LEU A 219 -16.09 -5.60 4.55
C LEU A 219 -16.90 -6.46 3.55
N PRO A 220 -16.25 -7.22 2.66
CA PRO A 220 -16.93 -8.14 1.74
C PRO A 220 -17.82 -9.16 2.45
N THR A 221 -18.91 -9.58 1.79
CA THR A 221 -19.84 -10.59 2.35
C THR A 221 -19.16 -11.91 2.68
N GLU A 222 -18.12 -12.30 1.92
CA GLU A 222 -17.30 -13.49 2.19
C GLU A 222 -16.60 -13.47 3.56
N TYR A 223 -16.33 -12.27 4.10
CA TYR A 223 -15.76 -12.08 5.44
C TYR A 223 -16.83 -11.65 6.47
N GLY A 224 -18.12 -11.83 6.13
CA GLY A 224 -19.26 -11.55 7.00
C GLY A 224 -19.62 -10.06 7.12
N GLY A 225 -19.25 -9.24 6.13
CA GLY A 225 -19.67 -7.85 6.03
C GLY A 225 -20.85 -7.63 5.09
N ASP A 226 -21.14 -6.35 4.83
CA ASP A 226 -22.32 -5.87 4.11
C ASP A 226 -21.99 -5.44 2.67
N ASN A 227 -20.72 -5.51 2.25
CA ASN A 227 -20.29 -5.15 0.92
C ASN A 227 -20.56 -6.27 -0.09
N THR A 228 -21.74 -6.21 -0.70
CA THR A 228 -22.24 -7.19 -1.68
C THR A 228 -21.68 -7.01 -3.09
N GLU A 229 -21.04 -5.89 -3.37
CA GLU A 229 -20.64 -5.50 -4.74
C GLU A 229 -19.12 -5.55 -4.97
N PHE A 230 -18.36 -5.93 -3.94
CA PHE A 230 -16.92 -6.02 -4.04
C PHE A 230 -16.49 -7.28 -4.79
N ASP A 231 -15.92 -7.06 -5.97
CA ASP A 231 -15.13 -8.05 -6.69
C ASP A 231 -13.65 -7.60 -6.69
N PRO A 232 -12.73 -8.38 -6.10
CA PRO A 232 -11.33 -7.98 -5.99
C PRO A 232 -10.64 -7.85 -7.35
N ALA A 233 -11.00 -8.67 -8.35
CA ALA A 233 -10.41 -8.64 -9.69
C ALA A 233 -10.86 -7.40 -10.47
N VAL A 234 -12.14 -7.03 -10.37
CA VAL A 234 -12.68 -5.80 -10.98
C VAL A 234 -12.01 -4.56 -10.38
N TRP A 235 -11.95 -4.49 -9.05
CA TRP A 235 -11.36 -3.35 -8.35
C TRP A 235 -9.86 -3.22 -8.58
N SER A 236 -9.13 -4.34 -8.53
CA SER A 236 -7.70 -4.36 -8.82
C SER A 236 -7.41 -3.93 -10.26
N SER A 237 -8.17 -4.45 -11.24
CA SER A 237 -8.00 -4.06 -12.64
C SER A 237 -8.22 -2.56 -12.86
N ARG A 238 -9.19 -1.97 -12.16
CA ARG A 238 -9.51 -0.55 -12.26
C ARG A 238 -8.45 0.34 -11.58
N GLU A 239 -8.14 0.09 -10.32
CA GLU A 239 -7.27 0.96 -9.53
C GLU A 239 -5.78 0.65 -9.74
N LEU A 240 -5.41 -0.63 -9.71
CA LEU A 240 -4.02 -1.07 -9.78
C LEU A 240 -3.53 -1.24 -11.20
N GLY A 241 -4.39 -1.68 -12.12
CA GLY A 241 -4.08 -1.73 -13.54
C GLY A 241 -3.68 -0.36 -14.09
N MET A 242 -4.38 0.70 -13.69
CA MET A 242 -4.05 2.09 -14.08
C MET A 242 -2.78 2.63 -13.40
N PHE A 243 -2.46 2.15 -12.19
CA PHE A 243 -1.27 2.57 -11.46
C PHE A 243 0.01 1.85 -11.91
N LEU A 244 -0.10 0.66 -12.50
CA LEU A 244 1.04 -0.17 -12.88
C LEU A 244 2.10 0.59 -13.70
N PRO A 245 1.78 1.40 -14.73
CA PRO A 245 2.80 2.17 -15.45
C PRO A 245 3.58 3.16 -14.56
N LYS A 246 2.89 3.81 -13.61
CA LYS A 246 3.53 4.72 -12.63
C LYS A 246 4.44 3.92 -11.69
N TYR A 247 3.99 2.77 -11.20
CA TYR A 247 4.80 1.86 -10.39
C TYR A 247 6.09 1.45 -11.11
N LEU A 248 5.98 0.96 -12.36
CA LEU A 248 7.12 0.55 -13.17
C LEU A 248 8.13 1.68 -13.38
N LYS A 249 7.66 2.92 -13.60
CA LYS A 249 8.54 4.08 -13.70
C LYS A 249 9.31 4.34 -12.41
N ILE A 250 8.67 4.17 -11.24
CA ILE A 250 9.30 4.39 -9.93
C ILE A 250 10.39 3.34 -9.69
N ILE A 251 10.07 2.04 -9.84
CA ILE A 251 11.06 0.99 -9.59
C ILE A 251 12.22 1.05 -10.59
N ASN A 252 11.96 1.32 -11.88
CA ASN A 252 13.01 1.45 -12.88
C ASN A 252 13.94 2.65 -12.62
N HIS A 253 13.42 3.77 -12.11
CA HIS A 253 14.28 4.89 -11.67
C HIS A 253 15.20 4.51 -10.51
N CYS A 254 14.81 3.54 -9.69
CA CYS A 254 15.61 3.08 -8.56
C CYS A 254 16.70 2.07 -8.98
N SER A 255 16.49 1.34 -10.08
CA SER A 255 17.39 0.25 -10.53
C SER A 255 18.52 0.68 -11.49
N ILE A 256 18.55 1.92 -12.01
CA ILE A 256 19.57 2.40 -12.97
C ILE A 256 20.87 2.87 -12.26
N ASN A 257 21.28 2.17 -11.20
CA ASN A 257 22.52 2.45 -10.48
C ASN A 257 23.65 1.44 -10.75
N ASN A 258 23.53 0.63 -11.81
CA ASN A 258 24.62 -0.16 -12.36
C ASN A 258 25.14 0.45 -13.66
#